data_AF-A0A498I9A8-F1
#
_entry.id   AF-A0A498I9A8-F1
#
_cell.length_a   1.000
_cell.length_b   1.000
_cell.length_c   1.000
_cell.angle_alpha   90.00
_cell.angle_beta   90.00
_cell.angle_gamma   90.00
#
_symmetry.space_group_name_H-M   'P 1'
#
loop_
_entity.id
_entity.type
_entity.pdbx_description
1 polymer ?
#
loop_
_entity_poly.entity_id
_entity_poly.type
_entity_poly.pdbx_seq_one_letter_code
_entity_poly.pdbx_strand_id
1 'polypeptide(L)'
;MKSLLNPEPSPFTSISTTSTTAKHRSLTHSLTQTLLNLPAYTARRRTGRKLTLTTKAVLESVTVKKSNIPESDTRNPTFSSSYRCSDIPKPNQTVLEAQTRVCTGPTQTKPLSEDQAFKVLDTIYRSVKGELKDEEPVSKSQLGAFFAAMSIRANAFPEATQWSEGETRAMNQFWPLLVRALPADVVFIADPEGSLMGAGSSIGPHFVGNGASDMRLVGALREVLAGGHLGFEEVQGVLRDVLPLKSVDDGTSSDGVSEALLSALLIGQRMNRETDRELKAYCLAFDDELGDTPIADVKSLTHYGEPYDGNTRFFRSTLFVAAVRSCYSESCLLHGLDWMPPKGGVTEEQMLKFMGANTSVTPSQAKVLLEDEDTGFAYISQREARPSLYSLVKLREHIKKRPPLATTEKVQQFVKARGKEAIVAGFYHEGFEEPLLMLMKRRGVNAGLVVKGEEGALSMTTRLRSVNSSKGLPVNYCSGFRSTSFASSCEVDGVSRQSFSLEVNAVDYGFEPTDTPRTDRSVESLSILRHALSLTHTQVVKNIELGLTALRGQKGPAYDRIVLNAGMIDHLLGCDGAEDITSALDRAREAIDSGKALKKLLNYIKVSNEEVVARYEFGVAEVEIWELA
;
A
#
# COMPACT_ATOMS: atom_id res chain seq x y z
N MET A 1 -32.15 -30.17 -48.98
CA MET A 1 -33.32 -29.26 -48.84
C MET A 1 -32.85 -28.09 -47.99
N LYS A 2 -32.62 -26.90 -48.59
CA LYS A 2 -33.54 -25.73 -48.60
C LYS A 2 -33.98 -25.35 -47.17
N SER A 3 -33.87 -24.12 -46.67
CA SER A 3 -33.57 -22.82 -47.29
C SER A 3 -33.66 -21.69 -46.24
N LEU A 4 -32.78 -20.67 -46.33
CA LEU A 4 -33.07 -19.20 -46.41
C LEU A 4 -33.68 -18.46 -45.18
N LEU A 5 -33.39 -17.20 -44.83
CA LEU A 5 -32.79 -16.03 -45.52
C LEU A 5 -32.39 -14.91 -44.50
N ASN A 6 -31.32 -14.18 -44.84
CA ASN A 6 -30.97 -12.82 -44.35
C ASN A 6 -31.91 -11.74 -44.94
N PRO A 7 -31.80 -10.49 -44.45
CA PRO A 7 -31.23 -9.47 -45.34
C PRO A 7 -30.22 -8.52 -44.67
N GLU A 8 -29.21 -8.09 -45.45
CA GLU A 8 -28.36 -6.93 -45.19
C GLU A 8 -29.08 -5.59 -45.46
N PRO A 9 -28.45 -4.45 -45.14
CA PRO A 9 -27.97 -3.60 -46.24
C PRO A 9 -26.59 -2.93 -46.05
N SER A 10 -25.71 -3.15 -47.03
CA SER A 10 -24.88 -2.22 -47.85
C SER A 10 -24.20 -0.93 -47.30
N PRO A 11 -23.03 -0.53 -47.90
CA PRO A 11 -22.14 0.53 -47.42
C PRO A 11 -22.20 1.85 -48.24
N PHE A 12 -21.34 2.82 -47.85
CA PHE A 12 -20.97 4.12 -48.47
C PHE A 12 -21.58 5.40 -47.86
N THR A 13 -20.74 6.25 -47.26
CA THR A 13 -20.33 7.53 -47.86
C THR A 13 -19.23 8.21 -47.02
N SER A 14 -18.08 8.42 -47.66
CA SER A 14 -17.02 9.33 -47.23
C SER A 14 -17.27 10.72 -47.82
N ILE A 15 -17.07 11.77 -47.04
CA ILE A 15 -16.99 13.15 -47.54
C ILE A 15 -15.66 13.74 -47.10
N SER A 16 -14.84 14.04 -48.11
CA SER A 16 -13.61 14.81 -48.05
C SER A 16 -13.90 16.31 -48.08
N THR A 17 -13.05 17.13 -47.46
CA THR A 17 -12.74 18.49 -47.93
C THR A 17 -11.29 18.83 -47.56
N THR A 18 -10.41 18.68 -48.54
CA THR A 18 -9.60 19.73 -49.19
C THR A 18 -8.35 20.20 -48.44
N SER A 19 -7.23 19.60 -48.83
CA SER A 19 -5.88 20.09 -48.67
C SER A 19 -5.55 21.16 -49.71
N THR A 20 -5.15 22.36 -49.27
CA THR A 20 -4.43 23.33 -50.10
C THR A 20 -2.95 23.30 -49.75
N THR A 21 -2.15 22.88 -50.73
CA THR A 21 -0.70 22.87 -50.72
C THR A 21 -0.15 24.29 -50.90
N ALA A 22 0.76 24.72 -50.03
CA ALA A 22 1.71 25.79 -50.34
C ALA A 22 3.14 25.30 -50.05
N LYS A 23 3.86 24.99 -51.13
CA LYS A 23 5.31 24.81 -51.14
C LYS A 23 5.96 26.18 -50.89
N HIS A 24 6.85 26.29 -49.91
CA HIS A 24 7.77 27.42 -49.84
C HIS A 24 9.21 26.97 -50.04
N ARG A 25 9.86 27.72 -50.94
CA ARG A 25 11.19 27.52 -51.53
C ARG A 25 12.30 27.73 -50.50
N SER A 26 13.37 26.96 -50.70
CA SER A 26 14.71 27.20 -50.18
C SER A 26 15.24 28.57 -50.61
N LEU A 27 15.74 29.35 -49.65
CA LEU A 27 16.72 30.41 -49.90
C LEU A 27 17.82 30.29 -48.85
N THR A 28 18.98 29.87 -49.33
CA THR A 28 20.28 29.96 -48.67
C THR A 28 20.71 31.42 -48.57
N HIS A 29 21.15 31.88 -47.40
CA HIS A 29 22.17 32.91 -47.30
C HIS A 29 22.99 32.76 -46.01
N SER A 30 24.27 33.01 -46.18
CA SER A 30 25.39 32.75 -45.29
C SER A 30 25.78 33.99 -44.47
N LEU A 31 26.55 33.72 -43.40
CA LEU A 31 27.49 34.61 -42.69
C LEU A 31 26.92 35.78 -41.88
N THR A 32 27.18 35.82 -40.57
CA THR A 32 28.37 36.52 -40.04
C THR A 32 28.51 36.36 -38.52
N GLN A 33 29.73 36.00 -38.10
CA GLN A 33 30.23 36.15 -36.74
C GLN A 33 30.34 37.64 -36.39
N THR A 34 30.08 38.00 -35.13
CA THR A 34 30.53 39.28 -34.57
C THR A 34 31.35 39.02 -33.33
N LEU A 35 32.67 39.14 -33.52
CA LEU A 35 33.69 39.29 -32.49
C LEU A 35 33.80 40.78 -32.14
N LEU A 36 33.81 41.11 -30.85
CA LEU A 36 34.34 42.37 -30.35
C LEU A 36 35.36 42.09 -29.24
N ASN A 37 36.51 42.74 -29.39
CA ASN A 37 37.77 42.53 -28.66
C ASN A 37 37.95 43.52 -27.48
N LEU A 38 38.46 42.97 -26.35
CA LEU A 38 39.46 43.51 -25.40
C LEU A 38 39.15 44.76 -24.51
N PRO A 39 39.80 44.96 -23.34
CA PRO A 39 41.20 44.59 -23.04
C PRO A 39 41.54 43.91 -21.69
N ALA A 40 42.74 43.32 -21.70
CA ALA A 40 43.44 42.75 -20.56
C ALA A 40 43.99 43.84 -19.62
N TYR A 41 43.82 43.67 -18.30
CA TYR A 41 44.71 44.27 -17.30
C TYR A 41 44.84 43.38 -16.05
N THR A 42 46.07 42.87 -15.88
CA THR A 42 46.81 42.51 -14.66
C THR A 42 46.11 41.95 -13.41
N ALA A 43 46.64 40.80 -12.98
CA ALA A 43 46.40 40.11 -11.72
C ALA A 43 46.45 40.98 -10.45
N ARG A 44 45.49 40.76 -9.54
CA ARG A 44 45.68 40.87 -8.09
C ARG A 44 44.87 39.79 -7.38
N ARG A 45 45.57 38.90 -6.67
CA ARG A 45 45.03 37.95 -5.69
C ARG A 45 44.19 38.71 -4.66
N ARG A 46 42.92 38.33 -4.52
CA ARG A 46 42.16 38.52 -3.27
C ARG A 46 41.37 37.25 -2.98
N THR A 47 41.71 36.65 -1.86
CA THR A 47 41.06 35.52 -1.21
C THR A 47 39.62 35.91 -0.81
N GLY A 48 38.65 35.48 -1.61
CA GLY A 48 37.23 35.56 -1.28
C GLY A 48 36.71 34.16 -0.94
N ARG A 49 36.37 33.94 0.34
CA ARG A 49 35.69 32.74 0.84
C ARG A 49 34.39 32.51 0.07
N LYS A 50 34.32 31.45 -0.74
CA LYS A 50 33.05 30.87 -1.18
C LYS A 50 32.36 30.27 0.04
N LEU A 51 31.16 30.77 0.34
CA LEU A 51 30.30 30.24 1.39
C LEU A 51 29.65 28.94 0.87
N THR A 52 30.38 27.84 0.96
CA THR A 52 29.84 26.49 0.76
C THR A 52 29.20 26.07 2.08
N LEU A 53 27.92 26.41 2.26
CA LEU A 53 27.15 25.94 3.42
C LEU A 53 26.74 24.49 3.17
N THR A 54 27.63 23.60 3.60
CA THR A 54 27.54 22.15 3.49
C THR A 54 26.37 21.61 4.28
N THR A 55 25.68 20.65 3.68
CA THR A 55 24.59 19.76 4.13
C THR A 55 24.76 19.09 5.50
N LYS A 56 25.84 19.36 6.23
CA LYS A 56 26.19 18.75 7.51
C LYS A 56 25.44 19.39 8.69
N ALA A 57 25.10 20.67 8.60
CA ALA A 57 24.57 21.43 9.74
C ALA A 57 23.14 21.03 10.19
N VAL A 58 22.33 20.44 9.31
CA VAL A 58 20.96 20.00 9.65
C VAL A 58 20.93 18.59 10.23
N LEU A 59 21.94 17.76 9.94
CA LEU A 59 22.06 16.43 10.56
C LEU A 59 22.49 16.52 12.03
N GLU A 60 23.24 17.57 12.41
CA GLU A 60 23.72 17.79 13.78
C GLU A 60 22.69 18.50 14.69
N SER A 61 21.72 19.25 14.13
CA SER A 61 20.72 19.97 14.94
C SER A 61 19.59 19.10 15.49
N VAL A 62 19.53 17.81 15.16
CA VAL A 62 18.52 16.84 15.65
C VAL A 62 19.06 16.01 16.82
N THR A 63 19.91 16.61 17.67
CA THR A 63 20.33 15.97 18.92
C THR A 63 19.32 16.29 20.02
N VAL A 64 18.29 15.46 20.13
CA VAL A 64 17.28 15.52 21.20
C VAL A 64 17.96 15.29 22.55
N LYS A 65 17.73 16.18 23.51
CA LYS A 65 18.10 16.00 24.92
C LYS A 65 17.36 14.77 25.46
N LYS A 66 18.10 13.74 25.89
CA LYS A 66 17.57 12.60 26.65
C LYS A 66 16.81 13.12 27.87
N SER A 67 15.49 12.97 27.86
CA SER A 67 14.67 12.98 29.08
C SER A 67 14.13 11.57 29.27
N ASN A 68 14.03 11.15 30.54
CA ASN A 68 13.84 9.78 30.99
C ASN A 68 12.51 9.19 30.51
N ILE A 69 12.57 8.24 29.56
CA ILE A 69 11.46 7.37 29.16
C ILE A 69 11.87 5.92 29.48
N PRO A 70 11.00 5.07 30.05
CA PRO A 70 11.33 3.69 30.42
C PRO A 70 11.80 2.85 29.22
N GLU A 71 12.81 2.01 29.44
CA GLU A 71 13.62 1.33 28.42
C GLU A 71 12.97 0.17 27.65
N SER A 72 11.66 -0.06 27.75
CA SER A 72 11.09 -1.33 27.25
C SER A 72 10.57 -1.35 25.81
N ASP A 73 10.57 -0.28 25.02
CA ASP A 73 10.19 -0.42 23.58
C ASP A 73 10.67 0.65 22.58
N THR A 74 11.55 1.58 22.97
CA THR A 74 12.05 2.61 22.04
C THR A 74 13.38 2.20 21.40
N ARG A 75 13.37 1.19 20.51
CA ARG A 75 14.51 0.99 19.60
C ARG A 75 14.55 2.15 18.61
N ASN A 76 15.46 3.10 18.83
CA ASN A 76 15.71 4.18 17.88
C ASN A 76 16.08 3.58 16.50
N PRO A 77 15.28 3.78 15.45
CA PRO A 77 15.47 3.14 14.15
C PRO A 77 16.75 3.59 13.43
N THR A 78 17.43 4.65 13.90
CA THR A 78 18.78 4.97 13.41
C THR A 78 19.80 3.86 13.68
N PHE A 79 19.56 2.97 14.65
CA PHE A 79 20.49 1.89 15.03
C PHE A 79 20.06 0.48 14.57
N SER A 80 18.83 0.30 14.06
CA SER A 80 18.39 -1.00 13.54
C SER A 80 18.76 -1.17 12.07
N SER A 81 19.38 -2.31 11.73
CA SER A 81 19.64 -2.73 10.36
C SER A 81 18.39 -3.27 9.65
N SER A 82 17.22 -3.31 10.30
CA SER A 82 15.97 -3.73 9.66
C SER A 82 14.76 -3.11 10.34
N TYR A 83 13.78 -2.67 9.54
CA TYR A 83 12.44 -2.30 10.04
C TYR A 83 11.55 -3.52 10.26
N ARG A 84 11.90 -4.69 9.71
CA ARG A 84 11.29 -5.97 10.10
C ARG A 84 11.69 -6.28 11.54
N CYS A 85 10.70 -6.50 12.40
CA CYS A 85 10.92 -6.95 13.77
C CYS A 85 11.75 -8.25 13.81
N SER A 86 12.78 -8.28 14.66
CA SER A 86 13.67 -9.44 14.83
C SER A 86 12.95 -10.65 15.41
N ASP A 87 11.90 -10.39 16.18
CA ASP A 87 11.24 -11.40 17.01
C ASP A 87 10.19 -12.18 16.22
N ILE A 88 9.89 -11.73 14.99
CA ILE A 88 9.07 -12.45 14.03
C ILE A 88 9.94 -13.59 13.46
N PRO A 89 9.58 -14.87 13.69
CA PRO A 89 10.28 -16.01 13.09
C PRO A 89 10.25 -15.93 11.57
N LYS A 90 11.31 -16.42 10.91
CA LYS A 90 11.31 -16.46 9.45
C LYS A 90 10.49 -17.65 8.96
N PRO A 91 9.79 -17.54 7.82
CA PRO A 91 9.13 -18.67 7.20
C PRO A 91 10.15 -19.68 6.64
N ASN A 92 9.76 -20.95 6.59
CA ASN A 92 10.53 -21.96 5.86
C ASN A 92 10.59 -21.58 4.37
N GLN A 93 11.80 -21.43 3.84
CA GLN A 93 12.01 -20.86 2.51
C GLN A 93 11.51 -21.78 1.38
N THR A 94 11.67 -23.11 1.53
CA THR A 94 11.18 -24.09 0.56
C THR A 94 9.66 -23.99 0.39
N VAL A 95 8.92 -23.94 1.49
CA VAL A 95 7.46 -23.81 1.45
C VAL A 95 7.03 -22.41 0.96
N LEU A 96 7.75 -21.36 1.35
CA LEU A 96 7.48 -19.98 0.91
C LEU A 96 7.60 -19.80 -0.61
N GLU A 97 8.59 -20.45 -1.22
CA GLU A 97 8.78 -20.48 -2.67
C GLU A 97 7.64 -21.24 -3.36
N ALA A 98 7.18 -22.36 -2.79
CA ALA A 98 6.03 -23.10 -3.29
C ALA A 98 4.74 -22.27 -3.24
N GLN A 99 4.46 -21.63 -2.10
CA GLN A 99 3.31 -20.72 -1.93
C GLN A 99 3.33 -19.57 -2.95
N THR A 100 4.51 -19.09 -3.36
CA THR A 100 4.64 -18.08 -4.41
C THR A 100 4.06 -18.54 -5.75
N ARG A 101 4.03 -19.85 -6.01
CA ARG A 101 3.54 -20.45 -7.26
C ARG A 101 2.10 -20.93 -7.18
N VAL A 102 1.71 -21.58 -6.07
CA VAL A 102 0.43 -22.30 -5.95
C VAL A 102 -0.67 -21.50 -5.25
N CYS A 103 -0.35 -20.53 -4.39
CA CYS A 103 -1.33 -19.70 -3.70
C CYS A 103 -1.74 -18.48 -4.55
N THR A 104 -2.13 -18.69 -5.80
CA THR A 104 -2.61 -17.63 -6.70
C THR A 104 -3.97 -18.01 -7.31
N GLY A 105 -4.64 -17.05 -7.95
CA GLY A 105 -5.99 -17.26 -8.45
C GLY A 105 -6.11 -18.32 -9.56
N PRO A 106 -7.34 -18.63 -10.00
CA PRO A 106 -7.67 -19.74 -10.90
C PRO A 106 -6.97 -19.68 -12.27
N THR A 107 -6.48 -18.51 -12.68
CA THR A 107 -5.82 -18.30 -13.97
C THR A 107 -4.32 -18.02 -13.86
N GLN A 108 -3.80 -17.84 -12.65
CA GLN A 108 -2.42 -17.41 -12.40
C GLN A 108 -1.57 -18.46 -11.68
N THR A 109 -2.21 -19.53 -11.20
CA THR A 109 -1.55 -20.64 -10.53
C THR A 109 -0.57 -21.34 -11.46
N LYS A 110 0.61 -21.62 -10.93
CA LYS A 110 1.66 -22.37 -11.62
C LYS A 110 1.93 -23.64 -10.81
N PRO A 111 1.49 -24.82 -11.29
CA PRO A 111 1.78 -26.08 -10.65
C PRO A 111 3.28 -26.25 -10.35
N LEU A 112 3.59 -26.97 -9.28
CA LEU A 112 4.95 -27.38 -8.97
C LEU A 112 5.42 -28.46 -9.96
N SER A 113 6.73 -28.48 -10.26
CA SER A 113 7.32 -29.68 -10.88
C SER A 113 7.34 -30.83 -9.88
N GLU A 114 7.58 -32.05 -10.35
CA GLU A 114 7.67 -33.24 -9.49
C GLU A 114 8.72 -33.05 -8.38
N ASP A 115 9.97 -32.73 -8.74
CA ASP A 115 11.04 -32.49 -7.75
C ASP A 115 10.67 -31.42 -6.72
N GLN A 116 9.98 -30.36 -7.15
CA GLN A 116 9.51 -29.30 -6.26
C GLN A 116 8.43 -29.81 -5.31
N ALA A 117 7.45 -30.55 -5.80
CA ALA A 117 6.38 -31.12 -4.99
C ALA A 117 6.92 -32.11 -3.95
N PHE A 118 7.81 -33.01 -4.37
CA PHE A 118 8.50 -33.95 -3.48
C PHE A 118 9.31 -33.24 -2.40
N LYS A 119 10.11 -32.25 -2.78
CA LYS A 119 10.90 -31.46 -1.84
C LYS A 119 10.03 -30.75 -0.81
N VAL A 120 8.94 -30.11 -1.25
CA VAL A 120 8.04 -29.36 -0.36
C VAL A 120 7.34 -30.29 0.63
N LEU A 121 6.79 -31.42 0.18
CA LEU A 121 6.10 -32.37 1.05
C LEU A 121 7.06 -33.08 2.01
N ASP A 122 8.28 -33.41 1.58
CA ASP A 122 9.34 -33.91 2.47
C ASP A 122 9.71 -32.89 3.55
N THR A 123 9.93 -31.62 3.16
CA THR A 123 10.21 -30.54 4.12
C THR A 123 9.08 -30.38 5.13
N ILE A 124 7.82 -30.42 4.68
CA ILE A 124 6.65 -30.37 5.58
C ILE A 124 6.65 -31.57 6.54
N TYR A 125 6.83 -32.78 6.03
CA TYR A 125 6.80 -33.99 6.86
C TYR A 125 7.91 -34.01 7.91
N ARG A 126 9.14 -33.69 7.52
CA ARG A 126 10.29 -33.56 8.42
C ARG A 126 10.10 -32.45 9.45
N SER A 127 9.50 -31.32 9.04
CA SER A 127 9.18 -30.23 9.97
C SER A 127 8.20 -30.66 11.04
N VAL A 128 7.13 -31.35 10.67
CA VAL A 128 6.08 -31.80 11.61
C VAL A 128 6.64 -32.84 12.59
N LYS A 129 7.64 -33.62 12.17
CA LYS A 129 8.38 -34.54 13.06
C LYS A 129 9.45 -33.89 13.93
N GLY A 130 9.72 -32.59 13.76
CA GLY A 130 10.83 -31.91 14.45
C GLY A 130 12.21 -32.34 13.97
N GLU A 131 12.32 -32.82 12.72
CA GLU A 131 13.55 -33.33 12.10
C GLU A 131 14.32 -32.30 11.26
N LEU A 132 13.82 -31.05 11.19
CA LEU A 132 14.56 -29.93 10.59
C LEU A 132 15.58 -29.37 11.59
N LYS A 133 16.85 -29.36 11.21
CA LYS A 133 17.97 -28.88 12.05
C LYS A 133 18.57 -27.57 11.55
N ASP A 134 18.79 -27.47 10.24
CA ASP A 134 19.49 -26.34 9.60
C ASP A 134 18.53 -25.43 8.79
N GLU A 135 17.22 -25.63 8.93
CA GLU A 135 16.17 -24.87 8.25
C GLU A 135 15.11 -24.43 9.26
N GLU A 136 14.50 -23.27 9.01
CA GLU A 136 13.36 -22.80 9.79
C GLU A 136 12.21 -23.82 9.71
N PRO A 137 11.50 -24.09 10.82
CA PRO A 137 10.35 -24.98 10.80
C PRO A 137 9.22 -24.39 9.95
N VAL A 138 8.45 -25.26 9.32
CA VAL A 138 7.23 -24.89 8.59
C VAL A 138 6.17 -24.46 9.61
N SER A 139 5.85 -23.17 9.60
CA SER A 139 4.84 -22.60 10.49
C SER A 139 3.42 -23.11 10.22
N LYS A 140 2.53 -23.01 11.22
CA LYS A 140 1.09 -23.28 11.05
C LYS A 140 0.46 -22.43 9.94
N SER A 141 0.84 -21.16 9.84
CA SER A 141 0.38 -20.28 8.75
C SER A 141 0.79 -20.77 7.36
N GLN A 142 2.01 -21.29 7.22
CA GLN A 142 2.48 -21.88 5.97
C GLN A 142 1.70 -23.16 5.62
N LEU A 143 1.45 -24.03 6.60
CA LEU A 143 0.66 -25.24 6.41
C LEU A 143 -0.76 -24.89 5.93
N GLY A 144 -1.44 -23.97 6.62
CA GLY A 144 -2.80 -23.56 6.27
C GLY A 144 -2.89 -22.94 4.88
N ALA A 145 -1.98 -22.01 4.55
CA ALA A 145 -1.92 -21.37 3.24
C ALA A 145 -1.60 -22.37 2.11
N PHE A 146 -0.64 -23.28 2.32
CA PHE A 146 -0.24 -24.26 1.32
C PHE A 146 -1.35 -25.28 1.06
N PHE A 147 -1.90 -25.90 2.11
CA PHE A 147 -2.92 -26.92 1.95
C PHE A 147 -4.26 -26.35 1.45
N ALA A 148 -4.66 -25.13 1.86
CA ALA A 148 -5.84 -24.48 1.28
C ALA A 148 -5.69 -24.31 -0.24
N ALA A 149 -4.49 -23.94 -0.70
CA ALA A 149 -4.21 -23.85 -2.12
C ALA A 149 -4.26 -25.20 -2.82
N MET A 150 -3.73 -26.26 -2.20
CA MET A 150 -3.81 -27.61 -2.77
C MET A 150 -5.25 -28.09 -2.90
N SER A 151 -6.09 -27.90 -1.87
CA SER A 151 -7.47 -28.36 -1.85
C SER A 151 -8.36 -27.61 -2.83
N ILE A 152 -8.28 -26.28 -2.88
CA ILE A 152 -9.05 -25.47 -3.83
C ILE A 152 -8.65 -25.81 -5.27
N ARG A 153 -7.36 -26.01 -5.53
CA ARG A 153 -6.87 -26.40 -6.86
C ARG A 153 -7.38 -27.76 -7.28
N ALA A 154 -7.49 -28.72 -6.37
CA ALA A 154 -8.04 -30.04 -6.66
C ALA A 154 -9.55 -29.97 -6.95
N ASN A 155 -10.28 -29.14 -6.21
CA ASN A 155 -11.74 -29.14 -6.23
C ASN A 155 -12.38 -28.22 -7.27
N ALA A 156 -11.88 -26.99 -7.40
CA ALA A 156 -12.64 -25.91 -8.00
C ALA A 156 -11.95 -25.27 -9.21
N PHE A 157 -10.62 -25.41 -9.33
CA PHE A 157 -9.88 -24.73 -10.39
C PHE A 157 -10.00 -25.44 -11.75
N PRO A 158 -9.88 -24.68 -12.87
CA PRO A 158 -9.81 -25.27 -14.21
C PRO A 158 -8.60 -26.19 -14.37
N GLU A 159 -8.70 -27.20 -15.24
CA GLU A 159 -7.66 -28.24 -15.49
C GLU A 159 -6.24 -27.69 -15.60
N ALA A 160 -6.05 -26.57 -16.32
CA ALA A 160 -4.75 -25.94 -16.52
C ALA A 160 -4.05 -25.45 -15.22
N THR A 161 -4.80 -25.27 -14.13
CA THR A 161 -4.31 -24.81 -12.83
C THR A 161 -4.59 -25.79 -11.68
N GLN A 162 -5.16 -26.96 -11.99
CA GLN A 162 -5.23 -28.10 -11.07
C GLN A 162 -3.84 -28.71 -10.83
N TRP A 163 -3.78 -29.81 -10.08
CA TRP A 163 -2.51 -30.49 -9.77
C TRP A 163 -1.84 -31.00 -11.04
N SER A 164 -0.52 -30.83 -11.11
CA SER A 164 0.29 -31.53 -12.10
C SER A 164 0.35 -33.02 -11.76
N GLU A 165 0.67 -33.87 -12.74
CA GLU A 165 0.90 -35.29 -12.46
C GLU A 165 2.00 -35.51 -11.40
N GLY A 166 3.03 -34.65 -11.39
CA GLY A 166 4.10 -34.69 -10.39
C GLY A 166 3.61 -34.35 -8.99
N GLU A 167 2.74 -33.36 -8.85
CA GLU A 167 2.07 -33.04 -7.58
C GLU A 167 1.20 -34.20 -7.11
N THR A 168 0.44 -34.83 -8.02
CA THR A 168 -0.39 -36.00 -7.72
C THR A 168 0.46 -37.19 -7.25
N ARG A 169 1.56 -37.50 -7.92
CA ARG A 169 2.49 -38.57 -7.51
C ARG A 169 3.11 -38.29 -6.15
N ALA A 170 3.59 -37.07 -5.92
CA ALA A 170 4.15 -36.67 -4.63
C ALA A 170 3.11 -36.77 -3.51
N MET A 171 1.89 -36.27 -3.74
CA MET A 171 0.82 -36.33 -2.75
C MET A 171 0.42 -37.76 -2.40
N ASN A 172 0.28 -38.64 -3.39
CA ASN A 172 -0.02 -40.06 -3.15
C ASN A 172 1.04 -40.76 -2.29
N GLN A 173 2.31 -40.37 -2.42
CA GLN A 173 3.40 -40.93 -1.63
C GLN A 173 3.43 -40.38 -0.20
N PHE A 174 3.27 -39.07 -0.02
CA PHE A 174 3.44 -38.41 1.28
C PHE A 174 2.16 -38.36 2.11
N TRP A 175 0.96 -38.32 1.51
CA TRP A 175 -0.29 -38.16 2.24
C TRP A 175 -0.53 -39.22 3.33
N PRO A 176 -0.29 -40.53 3.10
CA PRO A 176 -0.43 -41.54 4.16
C PRO A 176 0.47 -41.31 5.38
N LEU A 177 1.61 -40.64 5.19
CA LEU A 177 2.54 -40.25 6.25
C LEU A 177 2.09 -38.95 6.92
N LEU A 178 1.71 -37.96 6.12
CA LEU A 178 1.28 -36.65 6.57
C LEU A 178 -0.01 -36.70 7.38
N VAL A 179 -1.03 -37.45 6.95
CA VAL A 179 -2.32 -37.55 7.66
C VAL A 179 -2.16 -38.09 9.09
N ARG A 180 -1.10 -38.86 9.37
CA ARG A 180 -0.79 -39.40 10.70
C ARG A 180 0.02 -38.44 11.58
N ALA A 181 0.69 -37.47 10.98
CA ALA A 181 1.60 -36.57 11.65
C ALA A 181 1.02 -35.15 11.81
N LEU A 182 0.21 -34.70 10.84
CA LEU A 182 -0.36 -33.36 10.81
C LEU A 182 -1.42 -33.16 11.90
N PRO A 183 -1.51 -31.95 12.46
CA PRO A 183 -2.63 -31.54 13.30
C PRO A 183 -4.00 -31.67 12.58
N ALA A 184 -5.06 -31.94 13.35
CA ALA A 184 -6.39 -32.24 12.79
C ALA A 184 -6.99 -31.07 11.97
N ASP A 185 -6.72 -29.83 12.38
CA ASP A 185 -7.10 -28.62 11.64
C ASP A 185 -6.41 -28.54 10.28
N VAL A 186 -5.13 -28.90 10.19
CA VAL A 186 -4.40 -28.96 8.91
C VAL A 186 -4.88 -30.11 8.03
N VAL A 187 -5.18 -31.28 8.62
CA VAL A 187 -5.78 -32.40 7.88
C VAL A 187 -7.14 -32.00 7.31
N PHE A 188 -7.96 -31.29 8.07
CA PHE A 188 -9.23 -30.72 7.59
C PHE A 188 -9.01 -29.75 6.42
N ILE A 189 -8.07 -28.81 6.53
CA ILE A 189 -7.79 -27.86 5.45
C ILE A 189 -7.40 -28.60 4.17
N ALA A 190 -6.54 -29.62 4.30
CA ALA A 190 -6.01 -30.39 3.18
C ALA A 190 -7.07 -31.31 2.53
N ASP A 191 -7.92 -31.94 3.32
CA ASP A 191 -8.91 -32.92 2.84
C ASP A 191 -10.26 -32.76 3.57
N PRO A 192 -11.00 -31.66 3.33
CA PRO A 192 -12.19 -31.30 4.09
C PRO A 192 -13.32 -32.33 4.00
N GLU A 193 -13.41 -33.04 2.87
CA GLU A 193 -14.40 -34.09 2.58
C GLU A 193 -13.82 -35.51 2.73
N GLY A 194 -12.53 -35.64 3.03
CA GLY A 194 -11.88 -36.94 3.26
C GLY A 194 -11.70 -37.80 2.02
N SER A 195 -11.84 -37.24 0.81
CA SER A 195 -11.77 -37.96 -0.46
C SER A 195 -10.78 -37.37 -1.47
N LEU A 196 -10.17 -36.22 -1.17
CA LEU A 196 -9.34 -35.48 -2.13
C LEU A 196 -7.95 -36.05 -2.28
N MET A 197 -7.39 -36.56 -1.18
CA MET A 197 -5.99 -36.98 -1.09
C MET A 197 -5.81 -38.50 -1.26
N GLY A 198 -6.81 -39.19 -1.81
CA GLY A 198 -6.76 -40.61 -2.19
C GLY A 198 -6.86 -41.64 -1.06
N ALA A 199 -6.17 -41.42 0.07
CA ALA A 199 -6.34 -42.22 1.28
C ALA A 199 -7.40 -41.57 2.16
N GLY A 200 -8.61 -42.13 2.14
CA GLY A 200 -9.74 -41.53 2.83
C GLY A 200 -9.50 -41.38 4.33
N SER A 201 -9.72 -40.17 4.85
CA SER A 201 -9.56 -39.82 6.27
C SER A 201 -10.89 -39.36 6.83
N SER A 202 -11.30 -39.91 7.99
CA SER A 202 -12.49 -39.42 8.69
C SER A 202 -12.25 -38.09 9.41
N ILE A 203 -11.01 -37.61 9.52
CA ILE A 203 -10.67 -36.40 10.29
C ILE A 203 -11.32 -35.16 9.68
N GLY A 204 -11.12 -34.90 8.38
CA GLY A 204 -11.63 -33.70 7.72
C GLY A 204 -13.15 -33.53 7.79
N PRO A 205 -13.95 -34.55 7.38
CA PRO A 205 -15.40 -34.48 7.45
C PRO A 205 -15.96 -34.23 8.86
N HIS A 206 -15.31 -34.76 9.90
CA HIS A 206 -15.79 -34.66 11.27
C HIS A 206 -15.13 -33.53 12.07
N PHE A 207 -14.18 -32.80 11.49
CA PHE A 207 -13.53 -31.69 12.18
C PHE A 207 -14.49 -30.50 12.30
N VAL A 208 -14.66 -30.01 13.53
CA VAL A 208 -15.55 -28.90 13.89
C VAL A 208 -14.83 -27.77 14.61
N GLY A 209 -13.50 -27.83 14.76
CA GLY A 209 -12.72 -26.84 15.51
C GLY A 209 -12.53 -27.18 16.99
N ASN A 210 -11.58 -26.51 17.65
CA ASN A 210 -11.25 -26.74 19.07
C ASN A 210 -11.94 -25.74 20.02
N GLY A 211 -12.92 -24.98 19.53
CA GLY A 211 -13.64 -23.95 20.29
C GLY A 211 -14.67 -23.23 19.42
N ALA A 212 -15.41 -22.29 20.01
CA ALA A 212 -16.48 -21.57 19.30
C ALA A 212 -15.97 -20.77 18.10
N SER A 213 -14.86 -20.05 18.26
CA SER A 213 -14.23 -19.27 17.18
C SER A 213 -13.72 -20.17 16.05
N ASP A 214 -13.06 -21.29 16.38
CA ASP A 214 -12.64 -22.28 15.38
C ASP A 214 -13.84 -22.89 14.66
N MET A 215 -14.96 -23.17 15.35
CA MET A 215 -16.15 -23.77 14.75
C MET A 215 -16.77 -22.86 13.68
N ARG A 216 -16.87 -21.55 13.95
CA ARG A 216 -17.35 -20.59 12.95
C ARG A 216 -16.40 -20.52 11.74
N LEU A 217 -15.09 -20.48 12.02
CA LEU A 217 -14.06 -20.44 10.99
C LEU A 217 -14.04 -21.72 10.12
N VAL A 218 -14.21 -22.89 10.71
CA VAL A 218 -14.32 -24.18 10.01
C VAL A 218 -15.57 -24.20 9.13
N GLY A 219 -16.71 -23.71 9.62
CA GLY A 219 -17.93 -23.57 8.81
C GLY A 219 -17.70 -22.74 7.56
N ALA A 220 -17.10 -21.55 7.71
CA ALA A 220 -16.75 -20.69 6.59
C ALA A 220 -15.72 -21.34 5.65
N LEU A 221 -14.73 -22.05 6.19
CA LEU A 221 -13.70 -22.72 5.39
C LEU A 221 -14.25 -23.83 4.50
N ARG A 222 -15.30 -24.54 4.90
CA ARG A 222 -15.91 -25.57 4.03
C ARG A 222 -16.38 -24.99 2.70
N GLU A 223 -17.01 -23.82 2.74
CA GLU A 223 -17.44 -23.11 1.53
C GLU A 223 -16.24 -22.57 0.74
N VAL A 224 -15.29 -21.91 1.42
CA VAL A 224 -14.13 -21.33 0.76
C VAL A 224 -13.25 -22.39 0.09
N LEU A 225 -12.99 -23.53 0.74
CA LEU A 225 -12.19 -24.63 0.21
C LEU A 225 -12.89 -25.38 -0.94
N ALA A 226 -14.21 -25.25 -1.06
CA ALA A 226 -14.99 -25.71 -2.20
C ALA A 226 -15.02 -24.71 -3.38
N GLY A 227 -14.31 -23.58 -3.28
CA GLY A 227 -14.30 -22.53 -4.31
C GLY A 227 -15.44 -21.52 -4.18
N GLY A 228 -16.18 -21.52 -3.07
CA GLY A 228 -17.30 -20.62 -2.80
C GLY A 228 -16.92 -19.26 -2.22
N HIS A 229 -17.94 -18.46 -1.89
CA HIS A 229 -17.80 -17.06 -1.44
C HIS A 229 -18.73 -16.74 -0.28
N LEU A 230 -18.18 -16.10 0.75
CA LEU A 230 -18.89 -15.87 2.00
C LEU A 230 -19.80 -14.63 1.97
N GLY A 231 -20.79 -14.64 2.86
CA GLY A 231 -21.65 -13.52 3.24
C GLY A 231 -20.89 -12.37 3.89
N PHE A 232 -21.53 -11.18 3.92
CA PHE A 232 -20.96 -10.01 4.60
C PHE A 232 -20.83 -10.24 6.11
N GLU A 233 -21.92 -10.67 6.75
CA GLU A 233 -21.97 -10.94 8.19
C GLU A 233 -21.08 -12.12 8.59
N GLU A 234 -20.97 -13.13 7.73
CA GLU A 234 -20.10 -14.28 7.94
C GLU A 234 -18.63 -13.87 7.99
N VAL A 235 -18.16 -13.09 7.02
CA VAL A 235 -16.78 -12.58 7.02
C VAL A 235 -16.53 -11.68 8.24
N GLN A 236 -17.43 -10.73 8.55
CA GLN A 236 -17.24 -9.87 9.73
C GLN A 236 -17.23 -10.66 11.03
N GLY A 237 -18.17 -11.59 11.19
CA GLY A 237 -18.29 -12.43 12.38
C GLY A 237 -17.09 -13.36 12.55
N VAL A 238 -16.51 -13.88 11.46
CA VAL A 238 -15.26 -14.64 11.52
C VAL A 238 -14.10 -13.72 11.92
N LEU A 239 -13.92 -12.56 11.28
CA LEU A 239 -12.79 -11.68 11.58
C LEU A 239 -12.78 -11.17 13.02
N ARG A 240 -13.95 -10.80 13.56
CA ARG A 240 -14.10 -10.32 14.94
C ARG A 240 -13.87 -11.40 15.99
N ASP A 241 -14.18 -12.65 15.68
CA ASP A 241 -13.95 -13.79 16.60
C ASP A 241 -12.47 -14.22 16.66
N VAL A 242 -11.70 -13.93 15.61
CA VAL A 242 -10.33 -14.46 15.44
C VAL A 242 -9.23 -13.41 15.62
N LEU A 243 -9.58 -12.11 15.62
CA LEU A 243 -8.64 -11.00 15.80
C LEU A 243 -8.98 -10.19 17.06
N PRO A 244 -7.98 -9.62 17.76
CA PRO A 244 -6.54 -9.65 17.46
C PRO A 244 -5.91 -11.03 17.69
N LEU A 245 -4.86 -11.35 16.92
CA LEU A 245 -4.01 -12.50 17.26
C LEU A 245 -3.23 -12.18 18.54
N LYS A 246 -3.43 -12.99 19.59
CA LYS A 246 -2.70 -12.87 20.85
C LYS A 246 -1.22 -13.19 20.62
N SER A 247 -0.32 -12.39 21.22
CA SER A 247 1.13 -12.63 21.14
C SER A 247 1.50 -13.89 21.93
N VAL A 248 2.64 -14.51 21.57
CA VAL A 248 3.15 -15.73 22.22
C VAL A 248 3.62 -15.47 23.66
N ASP A 249 3.82 -14.21 24.04
CA ASP A 249 4.37 -13.81 25.35
C ASP A 249 3.33 -13.68 26.46
N ASP A 250 2.04 -13.64 26.14
CA ASP A 250 0.99 -13.78 27.14
C ASP A 250 0.82 -15.25 27.46
N GLY A 251 1.62 -15.75 28.41
CA GLY A 251 1.62 -17.12 28.96
C GLY A 251 0.32 -17.55 29.64
N THR A 252 -0.82 -17.03 29.21
CA THR A 252 -2.15 -17.39 29.69
C THR A 252 -3.08 -17.69 28.51
N SER A 253 -3.58 -18.93 28.52
CA SER A 253 -4.71 -19.49 27.75
C SER A 253 -4.40 -20.14 26.39
N SER A 254 -4.72 -21.44 26.34
CA SER A 254 -4.89 -22.31 25.16
C SER A 254 -6.12 -21.92 24.30
N ASP A 255 -6.43 -20.63 24.22
CA ASP A 255 -7.71 -20.08 23.73
C ASP A 255 -7.50 -19.22 22.47
N GLY A 256 -6.42 -19.50 21.74
CA GLY A 256 -6.07 -18.83 20.49
C GLY A 256 -6.61 -19.61 19.29
N VAL A 257 -7.17 -18.89 18.31
CA VAL A 257 -7.65 -19.46 17.04
C VAL A 257 -6.49 -20.06 16.25
N SER A 258 -6.75 -21.16 15.54
CA SER A 258 -5.72 -21.78 14.71
C SER A 258 -5.21 -20.83 13.61
N GLU A 259 -3.91 -20.47 13.69
CA GLU A 259 -3.21 -19.73 12.63
C GLU A 259 -3.25 -20.46 11.27
N ALA A 260 -3.40 -21.79 11.27
CA ALA A 260 -3.54 -22.57 10.04
C ALA A 260 -4.92 -22.32 9.41
N LEU A 261 -6.00 -22.39 10.20
CA LEU A 261 -7.37 -22.12 9.72
C LEU A 261 -7.49 -20.67 9.21
N LEU A 262 -6.95 -19.69 9.95
CA LEU A 262 -7.03 -18.29 9.52
C LEU A 262 -6.22 -18.05 8.24
N SER A 263 -5.02 -18.63 8.14
CA SER A 263 -4.22 -18.56 6.91
C SER A 263 -4.93 -19.21 5.72
N ALA A 264 -5.62 -20.33 5.94
CA ALA A 264 -6.42 -21.00 4.93
C ALA A 264 -7.58 -20.13 4.45
N LEU A 265 -8.26 -19.40 5.34
CA LEU A 265 -9.35 -18.50 4.97
C LEU A 265 -8.83 -17.35 4.10
N LEU A 266 -7.78 -16.66 4.57
CA LEU A 266 -7.20 -15.51 3.88
C LEU A 266 -6.67 -15.86 2.49
N ILE A 267 -5.99 -17.01 2.36
CA ILE A 267 -5.49 -17.49 1.07
C ILE A 267 -6.61 -18.06 0.20
N GLY A 268 -7.57 -18.76 0.79
CA GLY A 268 -8.68 -19.36 0.07
C GLY A 268 -9.55 -18.30 -0.60
N GLN A 269 -9.97 -17.26 0.13
CA GLN A 269 -10.74 -16.16 -0.45
C GLN A 269 -9.96 -15.40 -1.53
N ARG A 270 -8.66 -15.17 -1.32
CA ARG A 270 -7.77 -14.62 -2.35
C ARG A 270 -7.77 -15.49 -3.61
N MET A 271 -7.68 -16.81 -3.44
CA MET A 271 -7.63 -17.75 -4.55
C MET A 271 -8.96 -17.81 -5.30
N ASN A 272 -10.10 -17.72 -4.60
CA ASN A 272 -11.42 -17.69 -5.21
C ASN A 272 -11.73 -16.35 -5.91
N ARG A 273 -10.92 -15.31 -5.67
CA ARG A 273 -11.13 -13.90 -6.05
C ARG A 273 -12.27 -13.28 -5.25
N GLU A 274 -11.91 -12.39 -4.35
CA GLU A 274 -12.84 -11.78 -3.41
C GLU A 274 -13.99 -11.07 -4.13
N THR A 275 -15.20 -11.28 -3.62
CA THR A 275 -16.39 -10.54 -4.07
C THR A 275 -16.45 -9.15 -3.43
N ASP A 276 -17.21 -8.23 -4.04
CA ASP A 276 -17.50 -6.92 -3.46
C ASP A 276 -18.07 -7.00 -2.05
N ARG A 277 -18.89 -8.02 -1.78
CA ARG A 277 -19.49 -8.27 -0.47
C ARG A 277 -18.45 -8.65 0.57
N GLU A 278 -17.53 -9.55 0.23
CA GLU A 278 -16.44 -9.97 1.11
C GLU A 278 -15.47 -8.80 1.37
N LEU A 279 -15.07 -8.08 0.32
CA LEU A 279 -14.21 -6.90 0.45
C LEU A 279 -14.86 -5.82 1.32
N LYS A 280 -16.17 -5.59 1.18
CA LYS A 280 -16.90 -4.67 2.06
C LYS A 280 -16.85 -5.14 3.52
N ALA A 281 -17.03 -6.44 3.78
CA ALA A 281 -16.95 -6.98 5.14
C ALA A 281 -15.56 -6.78 5.76
N TYR A 282 -14.49 -7.11 5.02
CA TYR A 282 -13.11 -6.86 5.45
C TYR A 282 -12.84 -5.38 5.71
N CYS A 283 -13.40 -4.49 4.90
CA CYS A 283 -13.19 -3.05 5.03
C CYS A 283 -13.81 -2.48 6.32
N LEU A 284 -15.00 -2.95 6.70
CA LEU A 284 -15.80 -2.39 7.78
C LEU A 284 -15.72 -3.16 9.10
N ALA A 285 -15.10 -4.35 9.12
CA ALA A 285 -15.11 -5.27 10.28
C ALA A 285 -14.64 -4.62 11.60
N PHE A 286 -13.71 -3.67 11.53
CA PHE A 286 -13.07 -3.06 12.70
C PHE A 286 -13.30 -1.54 12.78
N ASP A 287 -14.31 -1.01 12.11
CA ASP A 287 -14.57 0.44 12.11
C ASP A 287 -14.81 1.00 13.53
N ASP A 288 -15.41 0.20 14.38
CA ASP A 288 -15.81 0.45 15.77
C ASP A 288 -14.79 -0.06 16.82
N GLU A 289 -13.65 -0.62 16.39
CA GLU A 289 -12.68 -1.27 17.29
C GLU A 289 -12.18 -0.35 18.42
N LEU A 290 -12.01 0.95 18.13
CA LEU A 290 -11.54 1.96 19.09
C LEU A 290 -12.64 2.98 19.46
N GLY A 291 -13.91 2.63 19.24
CA GLY A 291 -15.04 3.54 19.42
C GLY A 291 -15.29 4.45 18.21
N ASP A 292 -15.99 5.55 18.45
CA ASP A 292 -16.41 6.47 17.39
C ASP A 292 -15.22 7.15 16.68
N THR A 293 -15.32 7.24 15.35
CA THR A 293 -14.29 7.91 14.55
C THR A 293 -14.27 9.42 14.82
N PRO A 294 -13.13 10.01 15.22
CA PRO A 294 -13.00 11.45 15.43
C PRO A 294 -13.34 12.25 14.18
N ILE A 295 -13.96 13.43 14.34
CA ILE A 295 -14.34 14.33 13.24
C ILE A 295 -13.53 15.62 13.34
N ALA A 296 -12.66 15.87 12.36
CA ALA A 296 -11.86 17.08 12.22
C ALA A 296 -12.67 18.22 11.60
N ASP A 297 -12.53 19.42 12.17
CA ASP A 297 -13.08 20.66 11.64
C ASP A 297 -12.15 21.27 10.57
N VAL A 298 -12.10 20.61 9.41
CA VAL A 298 -11.33 21.04 8.26
C VAL A 298 -12.21 21.12 7.01
N LYS A 299 -11.87 22.06 6.12
CA LYS A 299 -12.61 22.31 4.87
C LYS A 299 -12.66 21.07 3.96
N SER A 300 -11.57 20.32 3.89
CA SER A 300 -11.46 19.08 3.14
C SER A 300 -10.45 18.14 3.79
N LEU A 301 -10.65 16.84 3.61
CA LEU A 301 -9.74 15.80 4.05
C LEU A 301 -9.56 14.76 2.97
N THR A 302 -8.32 14.56 2.52
CA THR A 302 -7.96 13.44 1.63
C THR A 302 -7.23 12.34 2.38
N HIS A 303 -7.78 11.12 2.35
CA HIS A 303 -7.15 9.90 2.86
C HIS A 303 -6.22 9.27 1.81
N TYR A 304 -4.98 8.98 2.18
CA TYR A 304 -3.98 8.38 1.30
C TYR A 304 -3.76 6.90 1.62
N GLY A 305 -4.40 6.06 0.82
CA GLY A 305 -4.33 4.60 0.85
C GLY A 305 -3.24 4.01 -0.02
N GLU A 306 -1.99 4.15 0.40
CA GLU A 306 -0.87 3.51 -0.28
C GLU A 306 -0.86 1.98 -0.06
N PRO A 307 -0.20 1.18 -0.93
CA PRO A 307 0.20 -0.16 -0.55
C PRO A 307 1.06 -0.16 0.71
N TYR A 308 0.58 -0.86 1.73
CA TYR A 308 1.21 -0.92 3.05
C TYR A 308 2.55 -1.68 3.04
N ASP A 309 2.81 -2.52 2.02
CA ASP A 309 4.07 -3.23 1.82
C ASP A 309 5.21 -2.40 1.22
N GLY A 310 4.93 -1.12 0.93
CA GLY A 310 5.92 -0.12 0.54
C GLY A 310 6.52 -0.31 -0.87
N ASN A 311 7.46 0.56 -1.19
CA ASN A 311 8.19 0.56 -2.46
C ASN A 311 9.63 0.11 -2.27
N THR A 312 10.13 -0.73 -3.18
CA THR A 312 11.51 -1.24 -3.07
C THR A 312 12.47 -0.59 -4.03
N ARG A 313 12.00 0.20 -5.00
CA ARG A 313 12.87 0.68 -6.08
C ARG A 313 12.71 2.14 -6.48
N PHE A 314 11.51 2.69 -6.43
CA PHE A 314 11.24 4.05 -6.93
C PHE A 314 10.96 5.03 -5.79
N PHE A 315 11.33 6.29 -6.01
CA PHE A 315 11.04 7.40 -5.11
C PHE A 315 9.54 7.52 -4.82
N ARG A 316 9.22 7.66 -3.52
CA ARG A 316 7.87 7.73 -2.99
C ARG A 316 7.57 9.15 -2.55
N SER A 317 6.71 9.84 -3.31
CA SER A 317 6.44 11.27 -3.16
C SER A 317 5.32 11.62 -2.18
N THR A 318 4.51 10.65 -1.74
CA THR A 318 3.22 10.88 -1.07
C THR A 318 3.31 11.70 0.21
N LEU A 319 4.31 11.46 1.07
CA LEU A 319 4.57 12.28 2.26
C LEU A 319 4.80 13.76 1.92
N PHE A 320 5.58 14.02 0.86
CA PHE A 320 5.91 15.38 0.44
C PHE A 320 4.74 16.05 -0.29
N VAL A 321 3.93 15.27 -1.03
CA VAL A 321 2.67 15.73 -1.63
C VAL A 321 1.69 16.19 -0.56
N ALA A 322 1.55 15.46 0.54
CA ALA A 322 0.68 15.88 1.65
C ALA A 322 1.15 17.20 2.28
N ALA A 323 2.46 17.38 2.47
CA ALA A 323 3.01 18.65 2.96
C ALA A 323 2.71 19.81 1.98
N VAL A 324 2.81 19.58 0.67
CA VAL A 324 2.44 20.58 -0.36
C VAL A 324 0.95 20.93 -0.30
N ARG A 325 0.07 19.94 -0.26
CA ARG A 325 -1.38 20.13 -0.24
C ARG A 325 -1.87 20.87 1.01
N SER A 326 -1.22 20.64 2.15
CA SER A 326 -1.51 21.35 3.40
C SER A 326 -1.24 22.86 3.34
N CYS A 327 -0.46 23.35 2.37
CA CYS A 327 -0.15 24.78 2.19
C CYS A 327 -1.34 25.61 1.67
N TYR A 328 -2.33 24.96 1.06
CA TYR A 328 -3.51 25.61 0.49
C TYR A 328 -4.81 24.99 1.03
N SER A 329 -4.78 24.59 2.31
CA SER A 329 -5.93 24.13 3.10
C SER A 329 -6.60 22.82 2.60
N GLU A 330 -5.87 22.00 1.84
CA GLU A 330 -6.28 20.64 1.52
C GLU A 330 -5.64 19.68 2.54
N SER A 331 -6.36 19.36 3.61
CA SER A 331 -5.82 18.52 4.68
C SER A 331 -5.64 17.08 4.21
N CYS A 332 -4.55 16.44 4.65
CA CYS A 332 -4.16 15.12 4.19
C CYS A 332 -3.96 14.15 5.37
N LEU A 333 -4.65 13.01 5.34
CA LEU A 333 -4.42 11.92 6.28
C LEU A 333 -3.71 10.77 5.57
N LEU A 334 -2.45 10.55 5.90
CA LEU A 334 -1.70 9.39 5.46
C LEU A 334 -1.87 8.26 6.47
N HIS A 335 -1.97 7.04 5.98
CA HIS A 335 -2.02 5.87 6.84
C HIS A 335 -1.24 4.70 6.26
N GLY A 336 -0.68 3.87 7.13
CA GLY A 336 0.19 2.77 6.75
C GLY A 336 0.68 1.98 7.94
N LEU A 337 1.89 1.43 7.84
CA LEU A 337 2.60 0.89 8.98
C LEU A 337 4.13 0.96 8.80
N ASP A 338 4.84 0.51 9.82
CA ASP A 338 6.30 0.45 9.89
C ASP A 338 6.92 -0.58 8.96
N TRP A 339 6.32 -1.77 8.83
CA TRP A 339 6.82 -2.80 7.94
C TRP A 339 5.74 -3.84 7.61
N MET A 340 5.55 -4.14 6.31
CA MET A 340 4.58 -5.13 5.86
C MET A 340 5.15 -6.04 4.75
N PRO A 341 5.02 -7.38 4.86
CA PRO A 341 5.29 -8.31 3.77
C PRO A 341 4.26 -8.18 2.63
N PRO A 342 4.56 -8.70 1.42
CA PRO A 342 5.73 -9.52 1.07
C PRO A 342 6.93 -8.75 0.56
N LYS A 343 6.79 -7.43 0.32
CA LYS A 343 7.88 -6.60 -0.17
C LYS A 343 8.80 -6.13 0.96
N GLY A 344 8.22 -5.68 2.08
CA GLY A 344 8.99 -5.04 3.15
C GLY A 344 9.74 -3.79 2.67
N GLY A 345 9.12 -3.00 1.78
CA GLY A 345 9.73 -1.82 1.19
C GLY A 345 9.72 -0.59 2.09
N VAL A 346 10.08 0.55 1.52
CA VAL A 346 10.04 1.85 2.19
C VAL A 346 8.60 2.31 2.38
N THR A 347 8.25 2.71 3.61
CA THR A 347 6.94 3.27 3.98
C THR A 347 7.07 4.71 4.51
N GLU A 348 5.95 5.42 4.57
CA GLU A 348 5.85 6.75 5.21
C GLU A 348 6.27 6.71 6.67
N GLU A 349 5.89 5.67 7.43
CA GLU A 349 6.26 5.54 8.85
C GLU A 349 7.77 5.46 9.02
N GLN A 350 8.46 4.70 8.17
CA GLN A 350 9.92 4.58 8.21
C GLN A 350 10.59 5.93 7.94
N MET A 351 10.08 6.69 6.95
CA MET A 351 10.61 8.02 6.65
C MET A 351 10.37 9.01 7.79
N LEU A 352 9.16 9.03 8.35
CA LEU A 352 8.78 9.90 9.47
C LEU A 352 9.57 9.59 10.74
N LYS A 353 9.66 8.30 11.12
CA LYS A 353 10.49 7.84 12.25
C LYS A 353 11.94 8.26 12.06
N PHE A 354 12.50 8.10 10.86
CA PHE A 354 13.88 8.50 10.57
C PHE A 354 14.10 10.02 10.70
N MET A 355 13.13 10.83 10.30
CA MET A 355 13.17 12.29 10.47
C MET A 355 12.87 12.76 11.90
N GLY A 356 12.54 11.84 12.82
CA GLY A 356 12.28 12.14 14.24
C GLY A 356 10.84 12.53 14.56
N ALA A 357 9.87 12.27 13.67
CA ALA A 357 8.46 12.47 13.99
C ALA A 357 7.92 11.37 14.91
N ASN A 358 6.95 11.73 15.75
CA ASN A 358 6.17 10.73 16.47
C ASN A 358 5.22 10.01 15.49
N THR A 359 5.19 8.69 15.58
CA THR A 359 4.33 7.82 14.74
C THR A 359 3.40 6.93 15.56
N SER A 360 3.45 7.07 16.90
CA SER A 360 2.45 6.57 17.83
C SER A 360 1.42 7.67 18.10
N VAL A 361 0.73 8.04 17.03
CA VAL A 361 -0.31 9.06 17.01
C VAL A 361 -1.67 8.37 16.92
N THR A 362 -2.54 8.57 17.91
CA THR A 362 -3.89 8.01 17.92
C THR A 362 -4.80 8.77 16.94
N PRO A 363 -5.96 8.21 16.54
CA PRO A 363 -6.94 8.92 15.71
C PRO A 363 -7.35 10.31 16.25
N SER A 364 -7.56 10.42 17.57
CA SER A 364 -7.93 11.70 18.21
C SER A 364 -6.81 12.73 18.16
N GLN A 365 -5.56 12.27 18.26
CA GLN A 365 -4.38 13.12 18.16
C GLN A 365 -4.14 13.57 16.71
N ALA A 366 -4.36 12.67 15.74
CA ALA A 366 -4.30 13.00 14.33
C ALA A 366 -5.35 14.05 13.94
N LYS A 367 -6.55 14.02 14.52
CA LYS A 367 -7.54 15.09 14.38
C LYS A 367 -6.95 16.46 14.74
N VAL A 368 -6.27 16.56 15.88
CA VAL A 368 -5.65 17.83 16.33
C VAL A 368 -4.58 18.30 15.33
N LEU A 369 -3.74 17.39 14.83
CA LEU A 369 -2.71 17.72 13.83
C LEU A 369 -3.29 18.16 12.48
N LEU A 370 -4.46 17.62 12.10
CA LEU A 370 -5.18 18.00 10.89
C LEU A 370 -5.79 19.41 10.99
N GLU A 371 -6.25 19.80 12.18
CA GLU A 371 -6.86 21.11 12.47
C GLU A 371 -5.80 22.22 12.69
N ASP A 372 -4.55 21.87 12.96
CA ASP A 372 -3.46 22.83 13.09
C ASP A 372 -3.08 23.47 11.73
N GLU A 373 -3.35 24.77 11.58
CA GLU A 373 -3.05 25.55 10.38
C GLU A 373 -1.55 25.60 10.04
N ASP A 374 -0.65 25.42 11.00
CA ASP A 374 0.80 25.37 10.75
C ASP A 374 1.27 23.98 10.31
N THR A 375 0.38 22.98 10.35
CA THR A 375 0.64 21.57 10.00
C THR A 375 -0.29 21.10 8.87
N GLY A 376 -1.58 20.86 9.12
CA GLY A 376 -2.59 20.54 8.11
C GLY A 376 -2.47 19.17 7.45
N PHE A 377 -1.66 18.26 8.00
CA PHE A 377 -1.64 16.86 7.61
C PHE A 377 -1.26 15.97 8.79
N ALA A 378 -1.64 14.70 8.74
CA ALA A 378 -1.29 13.72 9.79
C ALA A 378 -0.92 12.36 9.20
N TYR A 379 -0.14 11.59 9.96
CA TYR A 379 0.13 10.19 9.70
C TYR A 379 -0.41 9.32 10.84
N ILE A 380 -1.11 8.25 10.51
CA ILE A 380 -1.59 7.26 11.47
C ILE A 380 -1.05 5.87 11.10
N SER A 381 -0.40 5.21 12.06
CA SER A 381 -0.01 3.80 11.93
C SER A 381 -1.23 2.90 12.15
N GLN A 382 -1.34 1.82 11.38
CA GLN A 382 -2.37 0.78 11.58
C GLN A 382 -2.30 0.20 13.00
N ARG A 383 -1.12 0.19 13.61
CA ARG A 383 -0.93 -0.21 15.02
C ARG A 383 -1.78 0.61 15.99
N GLU A 384 -1.87 1.93 15.76
CA GLU A 384 -2.58 2.85 16.65
C GLU A 384 -4.08 2.98 16.30
N ALA A 385 -4.48 2.62 15.08
CA ALA A 385 -5.86 2.75 14.61
C ALA A 385 -6.65 1.43 14.60
N ARG A 386 -5.98 0.31 14.31
CA ARG A 386 -6.58 -1.02 14.09
C ARG A 386 -5.64 -2.13 14.58
N PRO A 387 -5.42 -2.26 15.91
CA PRO A 387 -4.49 -3.26 16.46
C PRO A 387 -4.84 -4.70 16.06
N SER A 388 -6.13 -5.03 15.88
CA SER A 388 -6.58 -6.31 15.34
C SER A 388 -5.99 -6.62 13.97
N LEU A 389 -5.97 -5.65 13.07
CA LEU A 389 -5.37 -5.83 11.74
C LEU A 389 -3.84 -5.82 11.80
N TYR A 390 -3.25 -5.02 12.68
CA TYR A 390 -1.79 -4.98 12.87
C TYR A 390 -1.24 -6.32 13.40
N SER A 391 -2.00 -7.04 14.22
CA SER A 391 -1.61 -8.36 14.75
C SER A 391 -1.31 -9.41 13.66
N LEU A 392 -1.74 -9.18 12.42
CA LEU A 392 -1.53 -10.07 11.28
C LEU A 392 -0.18 -9.93 10.58
N VAL A 393 0.70 -8.99 10.98
CA VAL A 393 1.99 -8.77 10.30
C VAL A 393 2.81 -10.06 10.21
N LYS A 394 2.94 -10.81 11.31
CA LYS A 394 3.64 -12.11 11.34
C LYS A 394 2.98 -13.11 10.39
N LEU A 395 1.67 -13.34 10.54
CA LEU A 395 0.95 -14.30 9.70
C LEU A 395 1.10 -13.95 8.21
N ARG A 396 1.01 -12.67 7.85
CA ARG A 396 1.15 -12.18 6.47
C ARG A 396 2.53 -12.45 5.87
N GLU A 397 3.57 -12.55 6.69
CA GLU A 397 4.90 -12.93 6.22
C GLU A 397 4.93 -14.40 5.81
N HIS A 398 4.35 -15.26 6.63
CA HIS A 398 4.32 -16.71 6.42
C HIS A 398 3.38 -17.15 5.28
N ILE A 399 2.31 -16.40 4.98
CA ILE A 399 1.45 -16.72 3.83
C ILE A 399 1.99 -16.21 2.48
N LYS A 400 2.99 -15.32 2.49
CA LYS A 400 3.67 -14.69 1.32
C LYS A 400 2.81 -13.83 0.40
N LYS A 401 1.50 -14.06 0.35
CA LYS A 401 0.58 -13.40 -0.58
C LYS A 401 -0.16 -12.28 0.12
N ARG A 402 -0.64 -11.33 -0.68
CA ARG A 402 -1.48 -10.23 -0.19
C ARG A 402 -2.90 -10.78 0.08
N PRO A 403 -3.37 -10.84 1.33
CA PRO A 403 -4.73 -11.31 1.61
C PRO A 403 -5.79 -10.26 1.16
N PRO A 404 -7.10 -10.56 1.23
CA PRO A 404 -8.18 -9.59 0.99
C PRO A 404 -7.96 -8.23 1.68
N LEU A 405 -7.45 -8.26 2.92
CA LEU A 405 -7.11 -7.08 3.72
C LEU A 405 -6.16 -6.11 3.01
N ALA A 406 -5.23 -6.58 2.18
CA ALA A 406 -4.30 -5.72 1.45
C ALA A 406 -4.99 -4.79 0.43
N THR A 407 -6.21 -5.12 0.03
CA THR A 407 -7.05 -4.26 -0.80
C THR A 407 -7.80 -3.25 0.08
N THR A 408 -8.40 -3.71 1.18
CA THR A 408 -9.33 -2.92 1.99
C THR A 408 -8.64 -1.97 2.98
N GLU A 409 -7.41 -2.27 3.41
CA GLU A 409 -6.62 -1.43 4.31
C GLU A 409 -6.24 -0.07 3.70
N LYS A 410 -6.38 0.06 2.37
CA LYS A 410 -6.19 1.31 1.63
C LYS A 410 -7.41 2.24 1.63
N VAL A 411 -8.58 1.76 2.04
CA VAL A 411 -9.84 2.52 1.95
C VAL A 411 -10.42 2.71 3.36
N GLN A 412 -9.64 3.38 4.20
CA GLN A 412 -9.94 3.59 5.62
C GLN A 412 -10.19 5.07 5.94
N GLN A 413 -11.10 5.32 6.88
CA GLN A 413 -11.39 6.66 7.43
C GLN A 413 -11.11 6.65 8.93
N PHE A 414 -9.82 6.74 9.31
CA PHE A 414 -9.44 6.76 10.73
C PHE A 414 -9.79 8.08 11.42
N VAL A 415 -9.93 9.16 10.67
CA VAL A 415 -10.51 10.43 11.09
C VAL A 415 -11.49 10.83 9.98
N LYS A 416 -12.60 11.48 10.32
CA LYS A 416 -13.53 12.05 9.33
C LYS A 416 -13.39 13.57 9.28
N ALA A 417 -13.91 14.20 8.25
CA ALA A 417 -14.00 15.66 8.17
C ALA A 417 -15.44 16.18 8.28
N ARG A 418 -15.61 17.39 8.80
CA ARG A 418 -16.86 18.17 8.64
C ARG A 418 -17.06 18.64 7.19
N GLY A 419 -15.95 18.92 6.50
CA GLY A 419 -15.92 19.34 5.12
C GLY A 419 -15.94 18.18 4.11
N LYS A 420 -15.42 18.42 2.91
CA LYS A 420 -15.39 17.42 1.82
C LYS A 420 -14.40 16.30 2.12
N GLU A 421 -14.83 15.05 1.98
CA GLU A 421 -13.96 13.88 2.15
C GLU A 421 -13.58 13.27 0.79
N ALA A 422 -12.32 12.86 0.67
CA ALA A 422 -11.82 12.13 -0.49
C ALA A 422 -10.88 10.99 -0.11
N ILE A 423 -10.80 9.95 -0.94
CA ILE A 423 -9.81 8.87 -0.77
C ILE A 423 -9.03 8.70 -2.06
N VAL A 424 -7.71 8.54 -1.93
CA VAL A 424 -6.81 8.20 -3.04
C VAL A 424 -6.16 6.86 -2.73
N ALA A 425 -6.35 5.84 -3.58
CA ALA A 425 -5.82 4.49 -3.37
C ALA A 425 -4.99 3.95 -4.56
N GLY A 426 -3.89 3.27 -4.26
CA GLY A 426 -2.96 2.74 -5.25
C GLY A 426 -3.32 1.31 -5.61
N PHE A 427 -3.10 0.87 -6.85
CA PHE A 427 -3.35 -0.52 -7.21
C PHE A 427 -2.30 -1.11 -8.16
N TYR A 428 -2.06 -2.43 -8.00
CA TYR A 428 -1.02 -3.17 -8.70
C TYR A 428 -1.49 -3.76 -10.03
N HIS A 429 -2.63 -4.44 -9.98
CA HIS A 429 -3.17 -5.27 -11.04
C HIS A 429 -4.52 -4.72 -11.46
N GLU A 430 -4.79 -4.80 -12.76
CA GLU A 430 -6.12 -4.52 -13.30
C GLU A 430 -7.18 -5.43 -12.65
N GLY A 431 -8.40 -4.90 -12.55
CA GLY A 431 -9.52 -5.52 -11.84
C GLY A 431 -9.62 -5.14 -10.37
N PHE A 432 -8.74 -4.25 -9.85
CA PHE A 432 -8.84 -3.72 -8.48
C PHE A 432 -9.31 -2.26 -8.44
N GLU A 433 -9.38 -1.58 -9.58
CA GLU A 433 -9.93 -0.24 -9.73
C GLU A 433 -11.38 -0.16 -9.25
N GLU A 434 -12.28 -0.99 -9.83
CA GLU A 434 -13.70 -0.98 -9.49
C GLU A 434 -13.98 -1.39 -8.04
N PRO A 435 -13.37 -2.46 -7.48
CA PRO A 435 -13.55 -2.79 -6.06
C PRO A 435 -13.12 -1.66 -5.12
N LEU A 436 -12.00 -0.99 -5.39
CA LEU A 436 -11.54 0.13 -4.56
C LEU A 436 -12.51 1.32 -4.65
N LEU A 437 -12.96 1.69 -5.86
CA LEU A 437 -13.94 2.78 -6.05
C LEU A 437 -15.29 2.43 -5.42
N MET A 438 -15.72 1.16 -5.49
CA MET A 438 -16.92 0.67 -4.81
C MET A 438 -16.79 0.85 -3.29
N LEU A 439 -15.66 0.45 -2.69
CA LEU A 439 -15.42 0.65 -1.26
C LEU A 439 -15.42 2.13 -0.87
N MET A 440 -14.82 3.01 -1.69
CA MET A 440 -14.85 4.46 -1.46
C MET A 440 -16.29 5.00 -1.49
N LYS A 441 -17.12 4.58 -2.47
CA LYS A 441 -18.54 4.96 -2.51
C LYS A 441 -19.28 4.48 -1.25
N ARG A 442 -18.98 3.26 -0.77
CA ARG A 442 -19.55 2.70 0.47
C ARG A 442 -19.08 3.41 1.74
N ARG A 443 -17.88 4.00 1.74
CA ARG A 443 -17.40 4.90 2.80
C ARG A 443 -18.17 6.23 2.84
N GLY A 444 -18.88 6.58 1.77
CA GLY A 444 -19.69 7.79 1.70
C GLY A 444 -18.87 9.04 1.38
N VAL A 445 -17.63 8.92 0.91
CA VAL A 445 -16.78 10.08 0.57
C VAL A 445 -17.30 10.82 -0.67
N ASN A 446 -16.99 12.11 -0.76
CA ASN A 446 -17.44 12.98 -1.86
C ASN A 446 -16.67 12.72 -3.15
N ALA A 447 -15.41 12.29 -3.06
CA ALA A 447 -14.59 11.95 -4.21
C ALA A 447 -13.69 10.74 -3.94
N GLY A 448 -13.42 9.95 -4.97
CA GLY A 448 -12.54 8.80 -4.91
C GLY A 448 -11.64 8.76 -6.13
N LEU A 449 -10.36 8.46 -5.93
CA LEU A 449 -9.38 8.34 -7.01
C LEU A 449 -8.54 7.08 -6.80
N VAL A 450 -8.47 6.24 -7.82
CA VAL A 450 -7.54 5.11 -7.88
C VAL A 450 -6.45 5.38 -8.92
N VAL A 451 -5.21 5.11 -8.56
CA VAL A 451 -4.04 5.38 -9.40
C VAL A 451 -3.21 4.11 -9.59
N LYS A 452 -2.85 3.82 -10.83
CA LYS A 452 -1.84 2.82 -11.18
C LYS A 452 -0.47 3.48 -11.27
N GLY A 453 0.17 3.70 -10.12
CA GLY A 453 1.54 4.20 -10.06
C GLY A 453 2.58 3.09 -10.25
N GLU A 454 3.85 3.49 -10.31
CA GLU A 454 4.96 2.54 -10.31
C GLU A 454 4.92 1.68 -9.04
N GLU A 455 5.10 0.37 -9.21
CA GLU A 455 4.99 -0.59 -8.10
C GLU A 455 3.63 -0.56 -7.36
N GLY A 456 2.57 -0.11 -8.02
CA GLY A 456 1.22 -0.04 -7.46
C GLY A 456 1.00 1.11 -6.47
N ALA A 457 1.96 2.03 -6.35
CA ALA A 457 1.87 3.21 -5.49
C ALA A 457 0.83 4.23 -6.02
N LEU A 458 0.54 5.24 -5.21
CA LEU A 458 -0.36 6.36 -5.59
C LEU A 458 0.28 7.35 -6.55
N SER A 459 1.61 7.37 -6.59
CA SER A 459 2.35 8.42 -7.29
C SER A 459 2.45 8.14 -8.80
N MET A 460 1.91 9.07 -9.58
CA MET A 460 2.15 9.20 -11.02
C MET A 460 3.61 9.54 -11.31
N THR A 461 4.08 9.16 -12.50
CA THR A 461 5.44 9.40 -12.99
C THR A 461 5.46 10.38 -14.17
N THR A 462 6.56 11.10 -14.33
CA THR A 462 6.85 11.94 -15.51
C THR A 462 7.41 11.13 -16.67
N ARG A 463 7.68 9.84 -16.48
CA ARG A 463 8.28 8.98 -17.51
C ARG A 463 7.36 8.86 -18.73
N LEU A 464 7.97 8.91 -19.92
CA LEU A 464 7.26 8.64 -21.17
C LEU A 464 6.68 7.21 -21.17
N ARG A 465 5.45 7.08 -21.66
CA ARG A 465 4.80 5.79 -21.86
C ARG A 465 5.69 4.85 -22.67
N SER A 466 5.81 3.60 -22.21
CA SER A 466 6.43 2.56 -23.02
C SER A 466 5.49 2.12 -24.14
N VAL A 467 5.93 2.30 -25.38
CA VAL A 467 5.23 1.90 -26.62
C VAL A 467 4.93 0.38 -26.67
N ASN A 468 5.69 -0.42 -25.91
CA ASN A 468 5.62 -1.88 -25.94
C ASN A 468 4.75 -2.51 -24.84
N SER A 469 4.00 -1.70 -24.07
CA SER A 469 3.10 -2.22 -23.03
C SER A 469 1.73 -2.58 -23.63
N SER A 470 1.57 -3.85 -24.03
CA SER A 470 0.37 -4.32 -24.72
C SER A 470 -0.67 -5.01 -23.83
N LYS A 471 -0.38 -5.29 -22.55
CA LYS A 471 -1.30 -5.99 -21.64
C LYS A 471 -1.60 -5.18 -20.38
N GLY A 472 -2.89 -4.87 -20.23
CA GLY A 472 -3.53 -4.25 -19.08
C GLY A 472 -3.31 -2.75 -18.95
N LEU A 473 -3.87 -2.19 -17.88
CA LEU A 473 -3.85 -0.74 -17.64
C LEU A 473 -2.41 -0.19 -17.55
N PRO A 474 -2.08 0.96 -18.15
CA PRO A 474 -0.73 1.53 -18.10
C PRO A 474 -0.42 2.17 -16.74
N VAL A 475 0.88 2.40 -16.47
CA VAL A 475 1.30 3.30 -15.38
C VAL A 475 0.75 4.71 -15.69
N ASN A 476 0.33 5.44 -14.65
CA ASN A 476 -0.42 6.70 -14.71
C ASN A 476 -1.89 6.57 -15.12
N TYR A 477 -2.42 5.35 -15.26
CA TYR A 477 -3.86 5.18 -15.36
C TYR A 477 -4.54 5.64 -14.06
N CYS A 478 -5.53 6.50 -14.21
CA CYS A 478 -6.33 7.04 -13.13
C CYS A 478 -7.81 6.77 -13.42
N SER A 479 -8.55 6.37 -12.40
CA SER A 479 -10.02 6.28 -12.46
C SER A 479 -10.61 6.79 -11.16
N GLY A 480 -11.79 7.37 -11.20
CA GLY A 480 -12.36 8.00 -10.03
C GLY A 480 -13.79 8.45 -10.19
N PHE A 481 -14.29 9.04 -9.11
CA PHE A 481 -15.56 9.74 -9.10
C PHE A 481 -15.45 11.01 -8.24
N ARG A 482 -16.32 11.98 -8.51
CA ARG A 482 -16.51 13.17 -7.68
C ARG A 482 -17.96 13.59 -7.67
N SER A 483 -18.43 14.11 -6.54
CA SER A 483 -19.80 14.59 -6.38
C SER A 483 -20.07 15.76 -7.34
N THR A 484 -21.20 15.73 -8.06
CA THR A 484 -21.65 16.86 -8.87
C THR A 484 -22.52 17.79 -8.04
N SER A 485 -22.42 19.10 -8.28
CA SER A 485 -23.27 20.12 -7.66
C SER A 485 -24.74 20.03 -8.08
N PHE A 486 -25.05 19.32 -9.18
CA PHE A 486 -26.41 19.03 -9.61
C PHE A 486 -26.86 17.65 -9.11
N ALA A 487 -27.91 17.62 -8.28
CA ALA A 487 -28.56 16.39 -7.87
C ALA A 487 -29.33 15.80 -9.06
N SER A 488 -28.75 14.81 -9.73
CA SER A 488 -29.49 13.90 -10.61
C SER A 488 -30.23 12.88 -9.76
N SER A 489 -31.52 12.67 -10.02
CA SER A 489 -32.46 11.82 -9.26
C SER A 489 -32.25 10.30 -9.44
N CYS A 490 -31.06 9.85 -9.84
CA CYS A 490 -30.87 8.51 -10.42
C CYS A 490 -29.78 7.65 -9.75
N GLU A 491 -29.33 7.95 -8.52
CA GLU A 491 -28.38 7.08 -7.80
C GLU A 491 -28.94 6.57 -6.47
N VAL A 492 -28.57 5.34 -6.13
CA VAL A 492 -29.09 4.52 -5.00
C VAL A 492 -28.93 5.21 -3.62
N ASP A 493 -28.01 6.17 -3.50
CA ASP A 493 -27.75 6.92 -2.27
C ASP A 493 -28.20 8.39 -2.34
N GLY A 494 -28.88 8.83 -3.42
CA GLY A 494 -29.36 10.21 -3.60
C GLY A 494 -28.29 11.25 -3.95
N VAL A 495 -27.02 10.86 -4.13
CA VAL A 495 -25.90 11.74 -4.53
C VAL A 495 -25.49 11.43 -5.96
N SER A 496 -25.55 12.41 -6.86
CA SER A 496 -25.07 12.29 -8.24
C SER A 496 -23.54 12.39 -8.29
N ARG A 497 -22.89 11.40 -8.91
CA ARG A 497 -21.43 11.33 -9.01
C ARG A 497 -20.98 11.27 -10.47
N GLN A 498 -20.06 12.16 -10.84
CA GLN A 498 -19.39 12.09 -12.12
C GLN A 498 -18.22 11.10 -12.01
N SER A 499 -18.29 9.99 -12.74
CA SER A 499 -17.17 9.05 -12.87
C SER A 499 -16.26 9.45 -14.04
N PHE A 500 -14.96 9.15 -13.94
CA PHE A 500 -13.97 9.41 -14.97
C PHE A 500 -12.89 8.34 -14.99
N SER A 501 -12.26 8.16 -16.15
CA SER A 501 -11.06 7.34 -16.32
C SER A 501 -10.17 7.97 -17.39
N LEU A 502 -8.87 8.09 -17.11
CA LEU A 502 -7.90 8.67 -18.03
C LEU A 502 -6.49 8.11 -17.78
N GLU A 503 -5.61 8.30 -18.76
CA GLU A 503 -4.18 8.09 -18.60
C GLU A 503 -3.51 9.47 -18.50
N VAL A 504 -2.79 9.72 -17.41
CA VAL A 504 -2.08 10.99 -17.21
C VAL A 504 -0.72 10.93 -17.94
N ASN A 505 -0.60 11.69 -19.02
CA ASN A 505 0.66 11.89 -19.71
C ASN A 505 1.27 13.23 -19.27
N ALA A 506 2.36 13.19 -18.51
CA ALA A 506 2.95 14.38 -17.90
C ALA A 506 3.39 15.45 -18.93
N VAL A 507 3.72 15.04 -20.16
CA VAL A 507 4.10 15.96 -21.25
C VAL A 507 2.96 16.91 -21.61
N ASP A 508 1.71 16.44 -21.54
CA ASP A 508 0.53 17.24 -21.89
C ASP A 508 0.32 18.39 -20.90
N TYR A 509 0.99 18.33 -19.74
CA TYR A 509 0.95 19.31 -18.66
C TYR A 509 2.27 20.08 -18.50
N GLY A 510 3.15 20.00 -19.51
CA GLY A 510 4.38 20.79 -19.57
C GLY A 510 5.56 20.23 -18.75
N PHE A 511 5.52 18.94 -18.37
CA PHE A 511 6.66 18.29 -17.73
C PHE A 511 7.60 17.65 -18.76
N GLU A 512 8.90 17.82 -18.57
CA GLU A 512 9.90 17.09 -19.34
C GLU A 512 9.89 15.59 -18.94
N PRO A 513 9.87 14.66 -19.91
CA PRO A 513 9.92 13.24 -19.61
C PRO A 513 11.19 12.86 -18.85
N THR A 514 11.02 12.35 -17.63
CA THR A 514 12.15 11.95 -16.78
C THR A 514 11.89 10.59 -16.15
N ASP A 515 12.96 9.78 -16.03
CA ASP A 515 12.87 8.55 -15.26
C ASP A 515 12.68 8.88 -13.78
N THR A 516 11.85 8.07 -13.11
CA THR A 516 11.66 8.22 -11.67
C THR A 516 12.94 7.84 -10.94
N PRO A 517 13.41 8.68 -9.98
CA PRO A 517 14.61 8.39 -9.22
C PRO A 517 14.53 7.01 -8.57
N ARG A 518 15.57 6.21 -8.82
CA ARG A 518 15.74 4.88 -8.25
C ARG A 518 16.38 5.00 -6.87
N THR A 519 15.79 4.37 -5.88
CA THR A 519 16.28 4.37 -4.49
C THR A 519 17.12 3.13 -4.19
N ASP A 520 17.00 2.08 -5.01
CA ASP A 520 17.75 0.82 -4.90
C ASP A 520 19.11 0.81 -5.60
N ARG A 521 19.37 1.78 -6.51
CA ARG A 521 20.55 1.76 -7.41
C ARG A 521 21.72 2.65 -6.99
N SER A 522 21.63 3.36 -5.87
CA SER A 522 22.63 4.38 -5.54
C SER A 522 23.50 3.99 -4.34
N VAL A 523 24.76 3.62 -4.59
CA VAL A 523 25.86 3.91 -3.65
C VAL A 523 27.21 4.13 -4.36
N GLU A 524 27.34 5.15 -5.21
CA GLU A 524 28.68 5.74 -5.50
C GLU A 524 29.01 6.90 -4.55
N SER A 525 28.01 7.55 -3.94
CA SER A 525 28.20 8.78 -3.16
C SER A 525 28.33 8.59 -1.63
N LEU A 526 28.24 7.36 -1.11
CA LEU A 526 28.34 7.06 0.34
C LEU A 526 29.42 6.02 0.64
N SER A 527 30.63 6.20 0.07
CA SER A 527 31.74 5.27 0.24
C SER A 527 32.21 5.10 1.69
N ILE A 528 31.91 6.05 2.59
CA ILE A 528 32.40 6.04 3.98
C ILE A 528 31.39 5.40 4.97
N LEU A 529 30.09 5.36 4.65
CA LEU A 529 29.03 4.83 5.55
C LEU A 529 28.57 3.41 5.21
N ARG A 530 29.17 2.78 4.20
CA ARG A 530 28.71 1.52 3.59
C ARG A 530 28.78 0.29 4.51
N HIS A 531 29.54 0.34 5.60
CA HIS A 531 29.79 -0.84 6.43
C HIS A 531 28.83 -1.01 7.61
N ALA A 532 27.92 -0.05 7.88
CA ALA A 532 27.06 -0.11 9.07
C ALA A 532 25.54 -0.05 8.80
N LEU A 533 25.10 0.37 7.60
CA LEU A 533 23.67 0.58 7.30
C LEU A 533 23.10 -0.51 6.38
N SER A 534 21.86 -0.91 6.65
CA SER A 534 21.10 -1.84 5.81
C SER A 534 20.62 -1.20 4.51
N LEU A 535 20.30 -2.05 3.51
CA LEU A 535 19.75 -1.62 2.22
C LEU A 535 18.45 -0.82 2.40
N THR A 536 17.51 -1.30 3.21
CA THR A 536 16.24 -0.59 3.47
C THR A 536 16.49 0.78 4.09
N HIS A 537 17.43 0.86 5.04
CA HIS A 537 17.81 2.13 5.67
C HIS A 537 18.38 3.12 4.63
N THR A 538 19.24 2.63 3.74
CA THR A 538 19.80 3.45 2.64
C THR A 538 18.71 3.98 1.71
N GLN A 539 17.71 3.14 1.39
CA GLN A 539 16.57 3.54 0.58
C GLN A 539 15.68 4.59 1.29
N VAL A 540 15.45 4.45 2.60
CA VAL A 540 14.70 5.44 3.40
C VAL A 540 15.40 6.79 3.35
N VAL A 541 16.71 6.83 3.64
CA VAL A 541 17.51 8.05 3.59
C VAL A 541 17.46 8.69 2.20
N LYS A 542 17.53 7.88 1.13
CA LYS A 542 17.49 8.39 -0.24
C LYS A 542 16.13 9.01 -0.59
N ASN A 543 15.03 8.40 -0.16
CA ASN A 543 13.70 9.00 -0.34
C ASN A 543 13.58 10.34 0.38
N ILE A 544 14.06 10.42 1.62
CA ILE A 544 14.05 11.65 2.41
C ILE A 544 14.90 12.73 1.74
N GLU A 545 16.12 12.39 1.29
CA GLU A 545 17.01 13.32 0.61
C GLU A 545 16.34 13.92 -0.65
N LEU A 546 15.75 13.07 -1.50
CA LEU A 546 15.07 13.49 -2.72
C LEU A 546 13.89 14.42 -2.42
N GLY A 547 13.04 14.05 -1.47
CA GLY A 547 11.86 14.83 -1.10
C GLY A 547 12.21 16.16 -0.43
N LEU A 548 13.14 16.17 0.53
CA LEU A 548 13.60 17.42 1.18
C LEU A 548 14.30 18.36 0.19
N THR A 549 15.07 17.80 -0.74
CA THR A 549 15.71 18.59 -1.80
C THR A 549 14.67 19.23 -2.71
N ALA A 550 13.65 18.48 -3.12
CA ALA A 550 12.53 19.02 -3.87
C ALA A 550 11.76 20.10 -3.10
N LEU A 551 11.44 19.87 -1.81
CA LEU A 551 10.74 20.84 -0.96
C LEU A 551 11.53 22.13 -0.68
N ARG A 552 12.85 22.14 -0.96
CA ARG A 552 13.69 23.36 -0.94
C ARG A 552 13.66 24.12 -2.27
N GLY A 553 12.84 23.71 -3.23
CA GLY A 553 12.71 24.33 -4.54
C GLY A 553 13.75 23.86 -5.58
N GLN A 554 14.58 22.85 -5.26
CA GLN A 554 15.52 22.32 -6.25
C GLN A 554 14.76 21.53 -7.32
N LYS A 555 14.74 22.07 -8.55
CA LYS A 555 14.09 21.45 -9.71
C LYS A 555 14.76 20.13 -10.11
N GLY A 556 13.97 19.23 -10.69
CA GLY A 556 14.39 17.92 -11.16
C GLY A 556 13.31 16.85 -10.97
N PRO A 557 13.60 15.57 -11.26
CA PRO A 557 12.58 14.53 -11.34
C PRO A 557 11.76 14.33 -10.05
N ALA A 558 12.37 14.50 -8.87
CA ALA A 558 11.65 14.41 -7.59
C ALA A 558 10.69 15.60 -7.39
N TYR A 559 11.13 16.81 -7.74
CA TYR A 559 10.31 18.02 -7.69
C TYR A 559 9.12 17.91 -8.65
N ASP A 560 9.37 17.54 -9.91
CA ASP A 560 8.34 17.43 -10.94
C ASP A 560 7.31 16.38 -10.57
N ARG A 561 7.75 15.24 -10.02
CA ARG A 561 6.85 14.21 -9.52
C ARG A 561 5.96 14.71 -8.38
N ILE A 562 6.50 15.48 -7.42
CA ILE A 562 5.70 16.03 -6.32
C ILE A 562 4.66 17.03 -6.85
N VAL A 563 5.07 17.95 -7.75
CA VAL A 563 4.15 18.94 -8.35
C VAL A 563 3.06 18.25 -9.17
N LEU A 564 3.42 17.31 -10.04
CA LEU A 564 2.47 16.56 -10.85
C LEU A 564 1.43 15.88 -9.97
N ASN A 565 1.86 15.18 -8.91
CA ASN A 565 0.95 14.46 -8.05
C ASN A 565 0.07 15.37 -7.20
N ALA A 566 0.61 16.46 -6.63
CA ALA A 566 -0.19 17.41 -5.87
C ALA A 566 -1.28 18.06 -6.75
N GLY A 567 -0.91 18.64 -7.89
CA GLY A 567 -1.85 19.35 -8.75
C GLY A 567 -2.85 18.41 -9.45
N MET A 568 -2.41 17.26 -9.94
CA MET A 568 -3.30 16.32 -10.64
C MET A 568 -4.29 15.66 -9.67
N ILE A 569 -3.88 15.30 -8.46
CA ILE A 569 -4.82 14.76 -7.46
C ILE A 569 -5.88 15.82 -7.13
N ASP A 570 -5.47 17.06 -6.89
CA ASP A 570 -6.41 18.16 -6.60
C ASP A 570 -7.42 18.36 -7.74
N HIS A 571 -6.94 18.39 -8.98
CA HIS A 571 -7.79 18.57 -10.16
C HIS A 571 -8.78 17.41 -10.34
N LEU A 572 -8.31 16.17 -10.22
CA LEU A 572 -9.13 14.97 -10.42
C LEU A 572 -10.17 14.79 -9.30
N LEU A 573 -9.82 15.13 -8.05
CA LEU A 573 -10.78 15.14 -6.95
C LEU A 573 -11.78 16.30 -7.02
N GLY A 574 -11.51 17.33 -7.84
CA GLY A 574 -12.35 18.53 -7.92
C GLY A 574 -12.23 19.40 -6.67
N CYS A 575 -11.01 19.52 -6.14
CA CYS A 575 -10.68 20.44 -5.05
C CYS A 575 -10.94 21.89 -5.50
N ASP A 576 -11.36 22.73 -4.56
CA ASP A 576 -11.67 24.13 -4.87
C ASP A 576 -10.38 24.87 -5.29
N GLY A 577 -10.45 25.67 -6.36
CA GLY A 577 -9.27 26.36 -6.91
C GLY A 577 -8.31 25.42 -7.67
N ALA A 578 -8.77 24.23 -8.06
CA ALA A 578 -8.08 23.28 -8.93
C ALA A 578 -8.94 22.83 -10.13
N GLU A 579 -9.97 23.61 -10.47
CA GLU A 579 -10.85 23.35 -11.62
C GLU A 579 -10.06 23.38 -12.93
N ASP A 580 -9.11 24.32 -13.03
CA ASP A 580 -8.12 24.38 -14.09
C ASP A 580 -6.82 23.68 -13.64
N ILE A 581 -6.32 22.78 -14.49
CA ILE A 581 -5.14 21.97 -14.18
C ILE A 581 -3.87 22.82 -14.08
N THR A 582 -3.74 23.87 -14.89
CA THR A 582 -2.56 24.76 -14.82
C THR A 582 -2.51 25.47 -13.48
N SER A 583 -3.64 25.99 -13.01
CA SER A 583 -3.80 26.61 -11.69
C SER A 583 -3.48 25.64 -10.55
N ALA A 584 -3.92 24.38 -10.67
CA ALA A 584 -3.63 23.33 -9.70
C ALA A 584 -2.13 22.97 -9.63
N LEU A 585 -1.43 22.97 -10.76
CA LEU A 585 0.02 22.74 -10.81
C LEU A 585 0.79 23.96 -10.29
N ASP A 586 0.35 25.18 -10.61
CA ASP A 586 1.03 26.41 -10.19
C ASP A 586 0.95 26.64 -8.69
N ARG A 587 -0.19 26.36 -8.04
CA ARG A 587 -0.28 26.43 -6.57
C ARG A 587 0.64 25.41 -5.88
N ALA A 588 0.84 24.23 -6.48
CA ALA A 588 1.78 23.24 -5.97
C ALA A 588 3.24 23.71 -6.14
N ARG A 589 3.59 24.33 -7.28
CA ARG A 589 4.92 24.95 -7.48
C ARG A 589 5.16 26.05 -6.47
N GLU A 590 4.22 26.97 -6.30
CA GLU A 590 4.31 28.08 -5.33
C GLU A 590 4.47 27.59 -3.89
N ALA A 591 3.73 26.56 -3.49
CA ALA A 591 3.84 25.97 -2.15
C ALA A 591 5.24 25.41 -1.86
N ILE A 592 5.92 24.85 -2.88
CA ILE A 592 7.28 24.36 -2.78
C ILE A 592 8.29 25.51 -2.83
N ASP A 593 8.20 26.36 -3.85
CA ASP A 593 9.19 27.40 -4.15
C ASP A 593 9.24 28.51 -3.09
N SER A 594 8.10 28.79 -2.44
CA SER A 594 8.03 29.71 -1.30
C SER A 594 8.61 29.12 0.01
N GLY A 595 8.95 27.82 0.04
CA GLY A 595 9.41 27.11 1.23
C GLY A 595 8.32 26.75 2.24
N LYS A 596 7.05 27.08 1.97
CA LYS A 596 5.91 26.77 2.86
C LYS A 596 5.75 25.27 3.08
N ALA A 597 5.86 24.46 2.03
CA ALA A 597 5.70 23.01 2.14
C ALA A 597 6.78 22.38 3.03
N LEU A 598 8.03 22.87 2.95
CA LEU A 598 9.09 22.45 3.87
C LEU A 598 8.78 22.86 5.32
N LYS A 599 8.29 24.08 5.54
CA LYS A 599 7.89 24.56 6.87
C LYS A 599 6.80 23.66 7.47
N LYS A 600 5.76 23.31 6.71
CA LYS A 600 4.68 22.40 7.14
C LYS A 600 5.21 21.04 7.59
N LEU A 601 6.12 20.42 6.81
CA LEU A 601 6.72 19.14 7.17
C LEU A 601 7.56 19.24 8.46
N LEU A 602 8.35 20.30 8.63
CA LEU A 602 9.16 20.50 9.83
C LEU A 602 8.28 20.80 11.06
N ASN A 603 7.21 21.56 10.89
CA ASN A 603 6.21 21.81 11.94
C ASN A 603 5.54 20.50 12.37
N TYR A 604 5.11 19.65 11.44
CA TYR A 604 4.57 18.32 11.76
C TYR A 604 5.55 17.50 12.62
N ILE A 605 6.82 17.44 12.23
CA ILE A 605 7.86 16.71 12.99
C ILE A 605 7.98 17.27 14.41
N LYS A 606 7.94 18.59 14.57
CA LYS A 606 8.00 19.24 15.88
C LYS A 606 6.75 18.96 16.73
N VAL A 607 5.57 19.28 16.22
CA VAL A 607 4.30 19.25 16.96
C VAL A 607 3.85 17.83 17.27
N SER A 608 4.13 16.85 16.41
CA SER A 608 3.82 15.44 16.69
C SER A 608 4.53 14.89 17.95
N ASN A 609 5.65 15.50 18.35
CA ASN A 609 6.38 15.17 19.58
C ASN A 609 5.95 16.00 20.80
N GLU A 610 5.19 17.08 20.63
CA GLU A 610 4.82 17.97 21.73
C GLU A 610 3.66 17.38 22.54
N GLU A 611 3.74 17.45 23.87
CA GLU A 611 2.70 17.02 24.83
C GLU A 611 1.33 17.71 24.63
N VAL A 612 1.19 18.66 23.70
CA VAL A 612 -0.12 19.23 23.29
C VAL A 612 -1.07 18.13 22.82
N VAL A 613 -0.50 17.04 22.30
CA VAL A 613 -1.18 15.81 21.93
C VAL A 613 -1.65 14.98 23.16
N ALA A 614 -1.00 15.16 24.32
CA ALA A 614 -1.37 14.52 25.60
C ALA A 614 -2.33 15.39 26.45
N ARG A 615 -2.34 16.71 26.28
CA ARG A 615 -3.21 17.63 27.08
C ARG A 615 -4.71 17.50 26.79
N TYR A 616 -5.09 16.86 25.67
CA TYR A 616 -6.50 16.62 25.33
C TYR A 616 -7.06 15.30 25.87
N GLU A 617 -6.26 14.45 26.55
CA GLU A 617 -6.75 13.26 27.25
C GLU A 617 -7.50 13.58 28.55
N PHE A 618 -7.32 14.78 29.10
CA PHE A 618 -8.06 15.27 30.25
C PHE A 618 -8.94 16.44 29.82
N GLY A 619 -10.20 16.14 29.51
CA GLY A 619 -11.20 17.15 29.18
C GLY A 619 -11.23 18.27 30.22
N VAL A 620 -11.27 19.51 29.72
CA VAL A 620 -11.69 20.76 30.37
C VAL A 620 -11.85 20.67 31.89
N ALA A 621 -10.79 21.00 32.62
CA ALA A 621 -10.92 21.64 33.92
C ALA A 621 -10.21 22.98 33.82
N GLU A 622 -10.99 24.07 33.81
CA GLU A 622 -10.48 25.39 34.15
C GLU A 622 -9.67 25.28 35.45
N VAL A 623 -8.37 25.50 35.36
CA VAL A 623 -7.58 25.86 36.53
C VAL A 623 -7.31 27.34 36.38
N GLU A 624 -8.12 28.12 37.10
CA GLU A 624 -7.84 29.50 37.44
C GLU A 624 -6.38 29.62 37.89
N ILE A 625 -5.59 30.37 37.11
CA ILE A 625 -4.29 30.84 37.57
C ILE A 625 -4.58 31.92 38.62
N TRP A 626 -4.47 31.53 39.88
CA TRP A 626 -4.35 32.49 40.97
C TRP A 626 -3.02 33.22 40.85
N GLU A 627 -3.10 34.54 40.73
CA GLU A 627 -2.00 35.45 41.02
C GLU A 627 -1.49 35.27 42.47
N LEU A 628 -0.23 35.69 42.67
CA LEU A 628 0.46 36.02 43.94
C LEU A 628 1.47 34.98 44.46
N ALA A 629 2.75 35.18 44.11
CA ALA A 629 3.75 35.77 45.01
C ALA A 629 5.08 36.05 44.27
#